data_AF-A0A3C1QT36-F1
#
_entry.id   AF-A0A3C1QT36-F1
#
_cell.length_a   1.000
_cell.length_b   1.000
_cell.length_c   1.000
_cell.angle_alpha   90.00
_cell.angle_beta   90.00
_cell.angle_gamma   90.00
#
_symmetry.space_group_name_H-M   'P 1'
#
loop_
_entity.id
_entity.type
_entity.pdbx_description
1 polymer ?
#
loop_
_entity_poly.entity_id
_entity_poly.type
_entity_poly.pdbx_seq_one_letter_code
_entity_poly.pdbx_strand_id
1 'polypeptide(L)'
;MSDQIGNTLFMIARQLPEFSVYVVGIVLSIVFWRRAALAMSIAMGGFIVLLVTDLTYPILWQGVIVSMEGAPPERTATIFQGLGFLFSAANALGTALVAAGVFLERRSA
;
A
#
# COMPACT_ATOMS: atom_id res chain seq x y z
N MET A 1 -26.59 1.57 -4.88
CA MET A 1 -25.57 0.50 -4.73
C MET A 1 -24.78 0.26 -6.01
N SER A 2 -25.40 0.22 -7.21
CA SER A 2 -24.68 0.11 -8.50
C SER A 2 -23.58 1.17 -8.68
N ASP A 3 -23.89 2.41 -8.32
CA ASP A 3 -23.01 3.55 -8.58
C ASP A 3 -21.78 3.58 -7.65
N GLN A 4 -21.93 3.03 -6.44
CA GLN A 4 -20.83 2.90 -5.48
C GLN A 4 -19.83 1.83 -5.92
N ILE A 5 -20.30 0.68 -6.41
CA ILE A 5 -19.42 -0.38 -6.91
C ILE A 5 -18.64 0.13 -8.15
N GLY A 6 -19.32 0.84 -9.05
CA GLY A 6 -18.69 1.46 -10.22
C GLY A 6 -17.57 2.44 -9.84
N ASN A 7 -17.80 3.31 -8.85
CA ASN A 7 -16.80 4.27 -8.38
C ASN A 7 -15.58 3.58 -7.73
N THR A 8 -15.79 2.55 -6.91
CA THR A 8 -14.69 1.80 -6.28
C THR A 8 -13.85 1.07 -7.35
N LEU A 9 -14.51 0.43 -8.32
CA LEU A 9 -13.82 -0.22 -9.44
C LEU A 9 -13.03 0.77 -10.30
N PHE A 10 -13.57 1.97 -10.54
CA PHE A 10 -12.87 3.01 -11.27
C PHE A 10 -11.62 3.52 -10.53
N MET A 11 -11.71 3.72 -9.21
CA MET A 11 -10.57 4.10 -8.38
C MET A 11 -9.46 3.03 -8.42
N ILE A 12 -9.83 1.75 -8.29
CA ILE A 12 -8.91 0.61 -8.39
C ILE A 12 -8.30 0.55 -9.80
N ALA A 13 -9.10 0.72 -10.84
CA ALA A 13 -8.63 0.70 -12.23
C ALA A 13 -7.57 1.78 -12.50
N ARG A 14 -7.75 2.97 -11.91
CA ARG A 14 -6.77 4.07 -12.01
C ARG A 14 -5.45 3.76 -11.31
N GLN A 15 -5.46 2.89 -10.30
CA GLN A 15 -4.27 2.44 -9.54
C GLN A 15 -3.59 1.21 -10.16
N LEU A 16 -4.16 0.59 -11.20
CA LEU A 16 -3.56 -0.59 -11.86
C LEU A 16 -2.07 -0.42 -12.26
N PRO A 17 -1.62 0.75 -12.80
CA PRO A 17 -0.21 0.95 -13.10
C PRO A 17 0.70 0.83 -11.87
N GLU A 18 0.24 1.32 -10.71
CA GLU A 18 0.98 1.27 -9.46
C GLU A 18 0.99 -0.15 -8.87
N PHE A 19 -0.16 -0.83 -8.88
CA PHE A 19 -0.25 -2.24 -8.46
C PHE A 19 0.65 -3.16 -9.29
N SER A 20 0.75 -2.92 -10.59
CA SER A 20 1.63 -3.71 -11.46
C SER A 20 3.11 -3.49 -11.12
N VAL A 21 3.53 -2.29 -10.69
CA VAL A 21 4.89 -2.06 -10.18
C VAL A 21 5.16 -2.90 -8.94
N TYR A 22 4.24 -2.92 -7.97
CA TYR A 22 4.43 -3.72 -6.75
C TYR A 22 4.47 -5.22 -7.04
N VAL A 23 3.57 -5.71 -7.90
CA VAL A 23 3.54 -7.13 -8.32
C VAL A 23 4.84 -7.51 -9.01
N VAL A 24 5.33 -6.69 -9.94
CA VAL A 24 6.61 -6.92 -10.61
C VAL A 24 7.75 -6.93 -9.58
N GLY A 25 7.77 -6.01 -8.63
CA GLY A 25 8.74 -5.97 -7.53
C GLY A 25 8.75 -7.25 -6.70
N ILE A 26 7.57 -7.77 -6.35
CA ILE A 26 7.41 -9.05 -5.63
C ILE A 26 7.95 -10.21 -6.48
N VAL A 27 7.57 -10.30 -7.75
CA VAL A 27 8.03 -11.35 -8.66
C VAL A 27 9.55 -11.33 -8.81
N LEU A 28 10.15 -10.16 -9.03
CA LEU A 28 11.61 -10.02 -9.12
C LEU A 28 12.28 -10.43 -7.82
N SER A 29 11.72 -10.07 -6.67
CA SER A 29 12.25 -10.47 -5.36
C SER A 29 12.26 -11.99 -5.20
N ILE A 30 11.21 -12.68 -5.65
CA ILE A 30 11.14 -14.15 -5.64
C ILE A 30 12.17 -14.75 -6.61
N VAL A 31 12.27 -14.22 -7.83
CA VAL A 31 13.20 -14.72 -8.86
C VAL A 31 14.65 -14.61 -8.39
N PHE A 32 15.03 -13.49 -7.77
CA PHE A 32 16.39 -13.25 -7.30
C PHE A 32 16.66 -13.72 -5.87
N TRP A 33 15.68 -14.34 -5.20
CA TRP A 33 15.79 -14.80 -3.82
C TRP A 33 16.98 -15.72 -3.57
N ARG A 34 17.30 -16.60 -4.53
CA ARG A 34 18.42 -17.55 -4.38
C ARG A 34 19.79 -16.88 -4.36
N ARG A 35 19.91 -15.65 -4.88
CA ARG A 35 21.17 -14.90 -4.94
C ARG A 35 21.38 -14.02 -3.71
N ALA A 36 20.31 -13.38 -3.22
CA ALA A 36 20.38 -12.45 -2.10
C ALA A 36 19.14 -12.58 -1.19
N ALA A 37 18.99 -13.74 -0.53
CA ALA A 37 17.77 -14.10 0.20
C ALA A 37 17.31 -13.03 1.21
N LEU A 38 18.23 -12.48 2.02
CA LEU A 38 17.89 -11.46 3.01
C LEU A 38 17.41 -10.15 2.37
N ALA A 39 18.16 -9.63 1.39
CA ALA A 39 17.84 -8.40 0.69
C ALA A 39 16.49 -8.51 -0.03
N MET A 40 16.26 -9.62 -0.73
CA MET A 40 15.02 -9.88 -1.46
C MET A 40 13.83 -10.13 -0.52
N SER A 41 14.04 -10.74 0.65
CA SER A 41 13.01 -10.87 1.69
C SER A 41 12.49 -9.52 2.13
N ILE A 42 13.41 -8.60 2.41
CA ILE A 42 13.09 -7.27 2.94
C ILE A 42 12.42 -6.43 1.85
N ALA A 43 12.92 -6.46 0.62
CA ALA A 43 12.30 -5.76 -0.51
C ALA A 43 10.90 -6.31 -0.81
N MET A 44 10.72 -7.64 -0.83
CA MET A 44 9.42 -8.28 -1.00
C MET A 44 8.44 -7.86 0.09
N GLY A 45 8.89 -7.84 1.35
CA GLY A 45 8.08 -7.34 2.47
C GLY A 45 7.63 -5.90 2.26
N GLY A 46 8.52 -5.03 1.80
CA GLY A 46 8.19 -3.64 1.45
C GLY A 46 7.12 -3.54 0.36
N PHE A 47 7.27 -4.26 -0.75
CA PHE A 47 6.27 -4.28 -1.82
C PHE A 47 4.93 -4.86 -1.38
N ILE A 48 4.91 -5.89 -0.52
CA ILE A 48 3.67 -6.44 0.04
C ILE A 48 2.96 -5.40 0.92
N VAL A 49 3.71 -4.69 1.78
CA VAL A 49 3.14 -3.62 2.62
C VAL A 49 2.52 -2.54 1.75
N LEU A 50 3.23 -2.06 0.73
CA LEU A 50 2.71 -1.04 -0.20
C LEU A 50 1.45 -1.54 -0.92
N LEU A 51 1.48 -2.76 -1.47
CA LEU A 51 0.34 -3.34 -2.17
C LEU A 51 -0.90 -3.46 -1.28
N VAL A 52 -0.74 -3.98 -0.05
CA VAL A 52 -1.86 -4.11 0.89
C VAL A 52 -2.38 -2.75 1.33
N THR A 53 -1.50 -1.78 1.54
CA THR A 53 -1.85 -0.41 1.92
C THR A 53 -2.74 0.23 0.86
N ASP A 54 -2.34 0.15 -0.40
CA ASP A 54 -3.10 0.78 -1.49
C ASP A 54 -4.39 0.01 -1.85
N LEU A 55 -4.42 -1.32 -1.67
CA LEU A 55 -5.65 -2.11 -1.82
C LEU A 55 -6.67 -1.85 -0.71
N THR A 56 -6.21 -1.64 0.52
CA THR A 56 -7.11 -1.40 1.66
C THR A 56 -7.64 0.04 1.71
N TYR A 57 -6.91 1.00 1.13
CA TYR A 57 -7.32 2.41 1.07
C TYR A 57 -8.75 2.63 0.53
N PRO A 58 -9.12 2.18 -0.70
CA PRO A 58 -10.46 2.43 -1.24
C PRO A 58 -11.56 1.74 -0.42
N ILE A 59 -11.28 0.57 0.16
CA ILE A 59 -12.23 -0.18 0.99
C ILE A 59 -12.50 0.58 2.30
N LEU A 60 -11.44 1.00 2.98
CA LEU A 60 -11.54 1.76 4.22
C LEU A 60 -12.16 3.13 3.97
N TRP A 61 -11.78 3.81 2.90
CA TRP A 61 -12.37 5.09 2.49
C TRP A 61 -13.88 5.00 2.29
N GLN A 62 -14.36 3.95 1.61
CA GLN A 62 -15.78 3.73 1.41
C GLN A 62 -16.51 3.45 2.72
N GLY A 63 -15.96 2.59 3.59
CA GLY A 63 -16.55 2.31 4.91
C GLY A 63 -16.62 3.56 5.81
N VAL A 64 -15.60 4.41 5.72
CA VAL A 64 -15.52 5.68 6.46
C VAL A 64 -16.60 6.64 5.99
N ILE A 65 -16.76 6.84 4.68
CA ILE A 65 -17.83 7.69 4.13
C ILE A 65 -19.21 7.23 4.62
N VAL A 66 -19.49 5.92 4.54
CA VAL A 66 -20.78 5.36 4.96
C VAL A 66 -21.01 5.54 6.47
N SER A 67 -19.98 5.35 7.29
CA SER A 67 -20.10 5.48 8.75
C SER A 67 -20.15 6.94 9.26
N MET A 68 -19.83 7.91 8.41
CA MET A 68 -19.81 9.34 8.75
C MET A 68 -21.05 10.11 8.32
N GLU A 69 -22.03 9.45 7.72
CA GLU A 69 -23.27 10.08 7.31
C GLU A 69 -24.02 10.64 8.54
N GLY A 70 -24.10 11.97 8.64
CA GLY A 70 -24.68 12.68 9.79
C GLY A 70 -23.75 12.87 11.00
N ALA A 71 -22.46 12.54 10.90
CA ALA A 71 -21.50 12.74 11.98
C ALA A 71 -21.05 14.22 12.12
N PRO A 72 -20.67 14.68 13.34
CA PRO A 72 -20.13 16.01 13.54
C PRO A 72 -18.82 16.24 12.75
N PRO A 73 -18.59 17.44 12.19
CA PRO A 73 -17.38 17.73 11.39
C PRO A 73 -16.05 17.44 12.09
N GLU A 74 -15.98 17.65 13.41
CA GLU A 74 -14.78 17.41 14.21
C GLU A 74 -14.39 15.91 14.26
N ARG A 75 -15.40 15.05 14.38
CA ARG A 75 -15.20 13.60 14.40
C ARG A 75 -14.75 13.09 13.04
N THR A 76 -15.34 13.64 11.98
CA THR A 76 -14.98 13.40 10.59
C THR A 76 -13.53 13.77 10.33
N ALA A 77 -13.11 14.97 10.72
CA ALA A 77 -11.73 15.44 10.57
C ALA A 77 -10.71 14.55 11.32
N THR A 78 -11.02 14.17 12.55
CA THR A 78 -10.13 13.33 13.39
C THR A 78 -9.88 11.96 12.74
N ILE A 79 -10.93 11.31 12.22
CA ILE A 79 -10.79 10.00 11.57
C ILE A 79 -10.02 10.12 10.25
N PHE A 80 -10.27 11.16 9.44
CA PHE A 80 -9.50 11.40 8.22
C PHE A 80 -8.01 11.65 8.51
N GLN A 81 -7.68 12.42 9.53
CA GLN A 81 -6.30 12.62 9.96
C GLN A 81 -5.66 11.31 10.44
N GLY A 82 -6.36 10.53 11.25
CA GLY A 82 -5.87 9.24 11.75
C GLY A 82 -5.59 8.25 10.62
N LEU A 83 -6.52 8.13 9.66
CA LEU A 83 -6.31 7.29 8.47
C LEU A 83 -5.16 7.81 7.61
N GLY A 84 -5.13 9.11 7.32
CA GLY A 84 -4.05 9.73 6.55
C GLY A 84 -2.67 9.45 7.16
N PHE A 85 -2.56 9.57 8.49
CA PHE A 85 -1.34 9.22 9.21
C PHE A 85 -0.97 7.73 9.06
N LEU A 86 -1.93 6.82 9.26
CA LEU A 86 -1.69 5.37 9.15
C LEU A 86 -1.21 4.99 7.75
N PHE A 87 -1.87 5.49 6.70
CA PHE A 87 -1.48 5.24 5.32
C PHE A 87 -0.11 5.85 4.99
N SER A 88 0.16 7.07 5.48
CA SER A 88 1.47 7.70 5.29
C SER A 88 2.59 6.91 5.99
N ALA A 89 2.33 6.42 7.21
CA ALA A 89 3.28 5.62 7.97
C ALA A 89 3.54 4.27 7.29
N ALA A 90 2.49 3.60 6.80
CA ALA A 90 2.60 2.35 6.06
C ALA A 90 3.37 2.53 4.74
N ASN A 91 3.11 3.61 4.00
CA ASN A 91 3.85 3.95 2.79
C ASN A 91 5.33 4.25 3.06
N ALA A 92 5.62 5.00 4.12
CA ALA A 92 6.99 5.29 4.53
C ALA A 92 7.72 3.99 4.93
N LEU A 93 7.07 3.11 5.69
CA LEU A 93 7.61 1.81 6.08
C LEU A 93 7.88 0.92 4.87
N GLY A 94 6.90 0.77 3.98
CA GLY A 94 7.01 -0.03 2.77
C GLY A 94 8.15 0.46 1.88
N THR A 95 8.24 1.77 1.67
CA THR A 95 9.34 2.41 0.91
C THR A 95 10.70 2.19 1.57
N ALA A 96 10.78 2.35 2.89
CA ALA A 96 12.01 2.14 3.65
C ALA A 96 12.48 0.68 3.58
N LEU A 97 11.56 -0.29 3.61
CA LEU A 97 11.88 -1.71 3.44
C LEU A 97 12.40 -1.98 2.02
N VAL A 98 11.74 -1.48 0.97
CA VAL A 98 12.24 -1.64 -0.41
C VAL A 98 13.65 -1.05 -0.53
N ALA A 99 13.87 0.17 -0.03
CA ALA A 99 15.18 0.81 -0.06
C ALA A 99 16.23 0.00 0.72
N ALA A 100 15.91 -0.44 1.94
CA ALA A 100 16.80 -1.25 2.77
C ALA A 100 17.21 -2.54 2.06
N GLY A 101 16.27 -3.23 1.42
CA GLY A 101 16.53 -4.42 0.61
C GLY A 101 17.54 -4.15 -0.50
N VAL A 102 17.35 -3.06 -1.27
CA VAL A 102 18.25 -2.67 -2.36
C VAL A 102 19.67 -2.32 -1.85
N PHE A 103 19.79 -1.65 -0.71
CA PHE A 103 21.10 -1.25 -0.18
C PHE A 103 21.84 -2.35 0.59
N LEU A 104 21.13 -3.36 1.12
CA LEU A 104 21.73 -4.51 1.81
C LEU A 104 22.56 -5.39 0.85
N GLU A 105 22.09 -5.60 -0.37
CA GLU A 105 22.81 -6.40 -1.38
C GLU A 105 24.17 -5.76 -1.74
N ARG A 106 24.23 -4.42 -1.85
CA ARG A 106 25.48 -3.69 -2.18
C ARG A 106 26.61 -3.88 -1.16
N ARG A 107 26.30 -4.29 0.07
CA ARG A 107 27.31 -4.59 1.10
C ARG A 107 27.73 -6.05 1.12
N SER A 108 26.97 -6.92 0.46
CA SER A 108 27.15 -8.38 0.46
C SER A 108 27.81 -8.89 -0.83
N ALA A 109 27.81 -8.07 -1.88
CA ALA A 109 28.51 -8.27 -3.15
C ALA A 109 29.91 -7.63 -3.11
#